data_AF-N1QG33-F1
#
_entry.id   AF-N1QG33-F1
#
_cell.length_a   1.000
_cell.length_b   1.000
_cell.length_c   1.000
_cell.angle_alpha   90.00
_cell.angle_beta   90.00
_cell.angle_gamma   90.00
#
_symmetry.space_group_name_H-M   'P 1'
#
loop_
_entity.id
_entity.type
_entity.pdbx_description
1 polymer ?
#
loop_
_entity_poly.entity_id
_entity_poly.type
_entity_poly.pdbx_seq_one_letter_code
_entity_poly.pdbx_strand_id
1 'polypeptide(L)'
;MESRELASQEQLPRPTSQESPATTSKPTSPEANPLPIHPTPPSTTTTTTTNSHPSLHNLLLLSDSALPLGSFAYSSGLESFLAHHNLSGPKSHDATRLSAFETFLEQSLHNLASTSLPYLLTAWHSPSQLFDLDNDLDASTLCTVARRASINQGRALMGVWERAFASTCSNSSSTNTTTTTSTSASQSLHKFSLALKSPPPPNHPSSLPELVPPPTTTPPQAHFAPLFGTICAALSLSRHSTAYIFLLNHAKAVLSAAVRASILGPYQNQAILASGKLQNWIQKCIEGNEARSWEDARTEVPVMDLWMGRHELLYSRIFNS
;
A
#
# COMPACT_ATOMS: atom_id res chain seq x y z
N MET A 1 21.45 42.32 54.49
CA MET A 1 20.31 42.74 55.31
C MET A 1 19.06 42.44 54.51
N GLU A 2 18.42 41.26 54.68
CA GLU A 2 17.67 40.79 55.87
C GLU A 2 16.25 41.38 55.92
N SER A 3 15.21 40.66 56.34
CA SER A 3 15.04 39.22 56.59
C SER A 3 13.56 38.88 56.87
N ARG A 4 13.07 37.71 56.40
CA ARG A 4 11.96 36.91 57.02
C ARG A 4 10.56 37.60 57.03
N GLU A 5 9.39 36.98 57.30
CA GLU A 5 8.82 35.59 57.34
C GLU A 5 7.26 35.77 57.29
N LEU A 6 6.32 34.81 57.28
CA LEU A 6 6.23 33.34 57.46
C LEU A 6 4.90 32.84 56.85
N ALA A 7 4.78 31.53 56.55
CA ALA A 7 3.52 30.73 56.44
C ALA A 7 2.49 31.07 55.31
N SER A 8 1.70 30.13 54.76
CA SER A 8 1.65 28.65 54.90
C SER A 8 1.08 28.02 53.61
N GLN A 9 1.39 26.74 53.36
CA GLN A 9 0.88 25.98 52.19
C GLN A 9 0.65 24.51 52.56
N GLU A 10 -0.47 23.92 52.12
CA GLU A 10 -0.94 22.59 52.54
C GLU A 10 -0.52 21.48 51.56
N GLN A 11 -0.41 20.23 52.04
CA GLN A 11 0.18 19.09 51.33
C GLN A 11 -0.84 17.99 51.02
N LEU A 12 -0.63 17.24 49.93
CA LEU A 12 -1.09 15.85 49.80
C LEU A 12 0.05 14.97 49.20
N PRO A 13 0.17 13.67 49.54
CA PRO A 13 1.42 12.92 49.40
C PRO A 13 1.56 12.08 48.11
N ARG A 14 2.79 11.57 47.90
CA ARG A 14 3.19 10.62 46.84
C ARG A 14 3.81 9.37 47.50
N PRO A 15 3.55 8.13 47.03
CA PRO A 15 4.16 6.92 47.57
C PRO A 15 5.62 6.72 47.12
N THR A 16 6.37 5.91 47.90
CA THR A 16 7.81 5.62 47.76
C THR A 16 8.11 4.19 47.27
N SER A 17 9.37 3.93 46.94
CA SER A 17 9.93 2.66 46.42
C SER A 17 10.99 2.06 47.38
N GLN A 18 11.73 1.02 46.93
CA GLN A 18 12.84 0.31 47.60
C GLN A 18 12.40 -0.75 48.65
N GLU A 19 13.10 -1.87 48.91
CA GLU A 19 14.21 -2.58 48.23
C GLU A 19 14.29 -4.07 48.68
N SER A 20 15.24 -4.85 48.12
CA SER A 20 15.65 -6.21 48.57
C SER A 20 17.06 -6.15 49.21
N PRO A 21 17.63 -7.17 49.92
CA PRO A 21 18.03 -8.48 49.33
C PRO A 21 18.25 -9.68 50.34
N ALA A 22 19.03 -10.69 49.90
CA ALA A 22 19.85 -11.66 50.66
C ALA A 22 19.31 -13.10 50.95
N THR A 23 20.20 -13.99 51.43
CA THR A 23 20.34 -15.40 50.95
C THR A 23 20.72 -16.43 52.05
N THR A 24 20.81 -17.73 51.70
CA THR A 24 21.35 -18.92 52.43
C THR A 24 20.46 -19.52 53.55
N SER A 25 20.47 -20.83 53.89
CA SER A 25 21.28 -22.01 53.48
C SER A 25 20.50 -23.38 53.58
N LYS A 26 21.17 -24.53 53.38
CA LYS A 26 20.71 -25.95 53.44
C LYS A 26 21.49 -26.72 54.56
N PRO A 27 21.29 -28.04 54.90
CA PRO A 27 20.41 -29.11 54.37
C PRO A 27 19.57 -29.85 55.46
N THR A 28 18.83 -30.95 55.22
CA THR A 28 19.25 -32.39 55.36
C THR A 28 18.04 -33.34 55.09
N SER A 29 18.25 -34.63 54.83
CA SER A 29 17.20 -35.67 54.61
C SER A 29 17.45 -36.97 55.40
N PRO A 30 16.40 -37.73 55.74
CA PRO A 30 16.12 -39.07 55.15
C PRO A 30 14.57 -39.30 54.99
N GLU A 31 13.95 -40.35 54.42
CA GLU A 31 14.21 -41.54 53.58
C GLU A 31 12.88 -42.36 53.62
N ALA A 32 12.38 -42.93 52.50
CA ALA A 32 11.60 -44.20 52.43
C ALA A 32 10.69 -44.38 51.17
N ASN A 33 11.12 -45.28 50.27
CA ASN A 33 10.33 -46.20 49.40
C ASN A 33 9.26 -45.74 48.36
N PRO A 34 8.91 -46.59 47.35
CA PRO A 34 8.46 -46.10 46.04
C PRO A 34 7.14 -46.66 45.45
N LEU A 35 6.56 -45.86 44.54
CA LEU A 35 5.80 -46.18 43.30
C LEU A 35 4.82 -47.38 43.21
N PRO A 36 3.60 -47.10 42.72
CA PRO A 36 2.92 -47.89 41.69
C PRO A 36 3.19 -47.31 40.29
N ILE A 37 3.39 -48.17 39.28
CA ILE A 37 3.64 -47.77 37.89
C ILE A 37 2.31 -47.62 37.14
N HIS A 38 2.03 -46.42 36.61
CA HIS A 38 0.96 -46.21 35.62
C HIS A 38 1.53 -46.37 34.20
N PRO A 39 0.85 -47.08 33.27
CA PRO A 39 1.29 -47.20 31.89
C PRO A 39 1.15 -45.87 31.15
N THR A 40 2.22 -45.43 30.50
CA THR A 40 2.22 -44.25 29.63
C THR A 40 1.41 -44.51 28.35
N PRO A 41 0.52 -43.59 27.93
CA PRO A 41 -0.01 -43.62 26.56
C PRO A 41 1.13 -43.37 25.56
N PRO A 42 1.03 -43.87 24.32
CA PRO A 42 2.07 -43.70 23.32
C PRO A 42 2.29 -42.21 23.00
N SER A 43 3.54 -41.80 22.93
CA SER A 43 3.93 -40.45 22.52
C SER A 43 3.61 -40.23 21.04
N THR A 44 2.39 -39.75 20.76
CA THR A 44 2.06 -39.18 19.46
C THR A 44 2.91 -37.92 19.29
N THR A 45 4.03 -38.06 18.58
CA THR A 45 4.88 -36.93 18.17
C THR A 45 4.11 -36.13 17.12
N THR A 46 3.19 -35.27 17.59
CA THR A 46 2.52 -34.28 16.76
C THR A 46 3.59 -33.35 16.22
N THR A 47 4.02 -33.58 14.99
CA THR A 47 5.01 -32.73 14.33
C THR A 47 4.37 -31.37 14.11
N THR A 48 4.64 -30.42 15.01
CA THR A 48 4.07 -29.07 14.98
C THR A 48 4.62 -28.35 13.76
N THR A 49 3.96 -28.50 12.62
CA THR A 49 4.28 -27.78 11.38
C THR A 49 4.12 -26.30 11.64
N THR A 50 5.25 -25.62 11.80
CA THR A 50 5.32 -24.17 11.94
C THR A 50 4.93 -23.54 10.61
N ASN A 51 3.62 -23.32 10.43
CA ASN A 51 3.03 -22.66 9.26
C ASN A 51 3.53 -21.21 9.16
N SER A 52 4.72 -21.05 8.57
CA SER A 52 5.13 -19.78 8.00
C SER A 52 4.16 -19.45 6.87
N HIS A 53 3.42 -18.36 7.02
CA HIS A 53 2.60 -17.79 5.96
C HIS A 53 3.34 -16.56 5.38
N PRO A 54 4.40 -16.74 4.57
CA PRO A 54 5.14 -15.62 3.98
C PRO A 54 4.23 -14.76 3.10
N SER A 55 3.24 -15.36 2.43
CA SER A 55 2.20 -14.65 1.69
C SER A 55 1.35 -13.74 2.58
N LEU A 56 0.95 -14.16 3.79
CA LEU A 56 0.23 -13.30 4.73
C LEU A 56 1.12 -12.16 5.24
N HIS A 57 2.39 -12.44 5.54
CA HIS A 57 3.34 -11.41 5.97
C HIS A 57 3.56 -10.35 4.88
N ASN A 58 3.82 -10.78 3.64
CA ASN A 58 3.96 -9.90 2.47
C ASN A 58 2.69 -9.09 2.21
N LEU A 59 1.51 -9.71 2.35
CA LEU A 59 0.22 -9.02 2.22
C LEU A 59 0.05 -7.94 3.30
N LEU A 60 0.41 -8.22 4.56
CA LEU A 60 0.34 -7.23 5.64
C LEU A 60 1.32 -6.07 5.42
N LEU A 61 2.57 -6.34 5.01
CA LEU A 61 3.56 -5.30 4.70
C LEU A 61 3.13 -4.38 3.55
N LEU A 62 2.56 -4.94 2.47
CA LEU A 62 2.00 -4.15 1.38
C LEU A 62 0.69 -3.44 1.74
N SER A 63 0.07 -3.78 2.87
CA SER A 63 -1.18 -3.17 3.37
C SER A 63 -0.89 -2.02 4.35
N ASP A 64 0.36 -1.82 4.77
CA ASP A 64 0.71 -0.81 5.75
C ASP A 64 0.63 0.61 5.15
N SER A 65 -0.09 1.50 5.84
CA SER A 65 -0.10 2.94 5.55
C SER A 65 1.26 3.63 5.70
N ALA A 66 2.22 3.01 6.41
CA ALA A 66 3.59 3.48 6.56
C ALA A 66 4.52 3.04 5.41
N LEU A 67 4.05 2.21 4.46
CA LEU A 67 4.82 1.85 3.27
C LEU A 67 5.20 3.13 2.49
N PRO A 68 6.50 3.41 2.23
CA PRO A 68 6.97 4.75 1.87
C PRO A 68 6.78 5.09 0.39
N LEU A 69 5.55 4.94 -0.11
CA LEU A 69 5.13 5.27 -1.48
C LEU A 69 4.76 6.75 -1.67
N GLY A 70 4.73 7.52 -0.57
CA GLY A 70 4.18 8.87 -0.57
C GLY A 70 2.65 8.92 -0.72
N SER A 71 1.95 7.77 -0.69
CA SER A 71 0.48 7.64 -0.85
C SER A 71 -0.31 8.62 0.02
N PHE A 72 0.16 8.90 1.24
CA PHE A 72 -0.42 9.88 2.16
C PHE A 72 -0.49 11.30 1.56
N ALA A 73 0.44 11.72 0.71
CA ALA A 73 0.44 13.06 0.10
C ALA A 73 -0.61 13.23 -1.02
N TYR A 74 -1.25 12.14 -1.46
CA TYR A 74 -2.23 12.12 -2.52
C TYR A 74 -3.66 12.10 -1.95
N SER A 75 -4.64 12.48 -2.77
CA SER A 75 -6.08 12.53 -2.44
C SER A 75 -7.01 12.20 -3.63
N SER A 76 -6.43 11.93 -4.80
CA SER A 76 -7.15 11.49 -6.02
C SER A 76 -8.22 12.46 -6.50
N GLY A 77 -7.99 13.77 -6.32
CA GLY A 77 -8.91 14.85 -6.72
C GLY A 77 -9.96 15.23 -5.66
N LEU A 78 -9.95 14.62 -4.46
CA LEU A 78 -10.94 14.90 -3.40
C LEU A 78 -11.00 16.40 -3.03
N GLU A 79 -9.85 17.06 -2.95
CA GLU A 79 -9.75 18.48 -2.64
C GLU A 79 -10.47 19.35 -3.69
N SER A 80 -10.29 19.03 -4.97
CA SER A 80 -10.96 19.68 -6.10
C SER A 80 -12.46 19.43 -6.11
N PHE A 81 -12.88 18.19 -5.79
CA PHE A 81 -14.28 17.80 -5.68
C PHE A 81 -15.00 18.61 -4.59
N LEU A 82 -14.43 18.70 -3.38
CA LEU A 82 -15.01 19.45 -2.27
C LEU A 82 -15.08 20.96 -2.57
N ALA A 83 -14.02 21.51 -3.15
CA ALA A 83 -13.97 22.92 -3.54
C ALA A 83 -15.05 23.24 -4.60
N HIS A 84 -15.23 22.39 -5.61
CA HIS A 84 -16.21 22.60 -6.66
C HIS A 84 -17.66 22.53 -6.15
N HIS A 85 -17.95 21.60 -5.22
CA HIS A 85 -19.28 21.45 -4.63
C HIS A 85 -19.53 22.39 -3.42
N ASN A 86 -18.59 23.30 -3.11
CA ASN A 86 -18.62 24.19 -1.94
C ASN A 86 -18.72 23.47 -0.57
N LEU A 87 -18.33 22.19 -0.51
CA LEU A 87 -18.41 21.33 0.68
C LEU A 87 -17.27 21.59 1.69
N SER A 88 -16.30 22.42 1.35
CA SER A 88 -15.24 22.89 2.26
C SER A 88 -15.71 23.98 3.23
N GLY A 89 -16.92 24.52 3.06
CA GLY A 89 -17.44 25.65 3.84
C GLY A 89 -18.31 25.25 5.05
N PRO A 90 -18.28 26.00 6.16
CA PRO A 90 -19.01 25.70 7.41
C PRO A 90 -20.54 25.82 7.32
N LYS A 91 -21.08 26.11 6.13
CA LYS A 91 -22.52 26.15 5.84
C LYS A 91 -23.08 24.82 5.31
N SER A 92 -22.21 23.84 5.04
CA SER A 92 -22.61 22.54 4.49
C SER A 92 -22.86 21.53 5.61
N HIS A 93 -24.03 20.89 5.58
CA HIS A 93 -24.47 19.96 6.64
C HIS A 93 -23.65 18.66 6.61
N ASP A 94 -23.24 18.16 7.77
CA ASP A 94 -22.29 17.04 7.89
C ASP A 94 -22.76 15.77 7.17
N ALA A 95 -24.04 15.43 7.26
CA ALA A 95 -24.61 14.29 6.54
C ALA A 95 -24.53 14.45 5.01
N THR A 96 -24.61 15.68 4.49
CA THR A 96 -24.45 15.97 3.07
C THR A 96 -22.99 15.85 2.64
N ARG A 97 -22.05 16.35 3.46
CA ARG A 97 -20.61 16.19 3.22
C ARG A 97 -20.20 14.70 3.21
N LEU A 98 -20.70 13.92 4.17
CA LEU A 98 -20.42 12.49 4.27
C LEU A 98 -21.03 11.70 3.10
N SER A 99 -22.29 11.97 2.73
CA SER A 99 -22.96 11.32 1.59
C SER A 99 -22.23 11.60 0.27
N ALA A 100 -21.88 12.86 0.01
CA ALA A 100 -21.10 13.24 -1.16
C ALA A 100 -19.70 12.58 -1.19
N PHE A 101 -19.05 12.44 -0.03
CA PHE A 101 -17.80 11.72 0.10
C PHE A 101 -17.94 10.21 -0.15
N GLU A 102 -19.00 9.57 0.34
CA GLU A 102 -19.24 8.14 0.05
C GLU A 102 -19.42 7.90 -1.45
N THR A 103 -20.16 8.78 -2.15
CA THR A 103 -20.29 8.73 -3.61
C THR A 103 -18.94 8.94 -4.32
N PHE A 104 -18.13 9.89 -3.86
CA PHE A 104 -16.78 10.10 -4.39
C PHE A 104 -15.87 8.88 -4.17
N LEU A 105 -15.93 8.23 -3.01
CA LEU A 105 -15.13 7.04 -2.70
C LEU A 105 -15.51 5.84 -3.59
N GLU A 106 -16.81 5.60 -3.79
CA GLU A 106 -17.33 4.58 -4.71
C GLU A 106 -16.89 4.85 -6.16
N GLN A 107 -17.06 6.09 -6.64
CA GLN A 107 -16.63 6.52 -7.98
C GLN A 107 -15.10 6.44 -8.17
N SER A 108 -14.32 6.78 -7.14
CA SER A 108 -12.86 6.73 -7.19
C SER A 108 -12.33 5.30 -7.23
N LEU A 109 -12.96 4.37 -6.51
CA LEU A 109 -12.68 2.94 -6.59
C LEU A 109 -13.02 2.37 -7.97
N HIS A 110 -14.20 2.71 -8.52
CA HIS A 110 -14.60 2.25 -9.86
C HIS A 110 -13.69 2.79 -10.96
N ASN A 111 -13.29 4.07 -10.88
CA ASN A 111 -12.35 4.66 -11.85
C ASN A 111 -10.99 3.96 -11.80
N LEU A 112 -10.41 3.77 -10.61
CA LEU A 112 -9.14 3.05 -10.46
C LEU A 112 -9.24 1.60 -10.95
N ALA A 113 -10.35 0.92 -10.68
CA ALA A 113 -10.57 -0.44 -11.15
C ALA A 113 -10.63 -0.50 -12.69
N SER A 114 -11.45 0.34 -13.33
CA SER A 114 -11.64 0.36 -14.79
C SER A 114 -10.39 0.78 -15.60
N THR A 115 -9.51 1.58 -15.00
CA THR A 115 -8.30 2.14 -15.65
C THR A 115 -7.01 1.38 -15.32
N SER A 116 -6.83 0.90 -14.08
CA SER A 116 -5.53 0.41 -13.59
C SER A 116 -5.51 -1.07 -13.22
N LEU A 117 -6.66 -1.66 -12.86
CA LEU A 117 -6.70 -3.05 -12.42
C LEU A 117 -6.37 -4.06 -13.56
N PRO A 118 -6.78 -3.87 -14.83
CA PRO A 118 -6.37 -4.75 -15.92
C PRO A 118 -4.85 -4.82 -16.10
N TYR A 119 -4.15 -3.67 -16.12
CA TYR A 119 -2.68 -3.62 -16.21
C TYR A 119 -2.00 -4.37 -15.04
N LEU A 120 -2.48 -4.16 -13.81
CA LEU A 120 -2.00 -4.85 -12.61
C LEU A 120 -2.22 -6.37 -12.71
N LEU A 121 -3.39 -6.81 -13.16
CA LEU A 121 -3.75 -8.23 -13.28
C LEU A 121 -2.97 -8.94 -14.40
N THR A 122 -2.70 -8.25 -15.51
CA THR A 122 -1.82 -8.74 -16.58
C THR A 122 -0.37 -8.77 -16.13
N ALA A 123 0.14 -7.74 -15.45
CA ALA A 123 1.50 -7.70 -14.93
C ALA A 123 1.76 -8.75 -13.84
N TRP A 124 0.73 -9.11 -13.05
CA TRP A 124 0.78 -10.23 -12.11
C TRP A 124 0.86 -11.59 -12.81
N HIS A 125 0.10 -11.79 -13.90
CA HIS A 125 0.01 -13.06 -14.62
C HIS A 125 1.20 -13.30 -15.58
N SER A 126 1.56 -12.26 -16.33
CA SER A 126 2.57 -12.25 -17.38
C SER A 126 3.66 -11.18 -17.12
N PRO A 127 4.50 -11.32 -16.06
CA PRO A 127 5.51 -10.33 -15.70
C PRO A 127 6.49 -9.88 -16.79
N SER A 128 6.67 -10.70 -17.83
CA SER A 128 7.51 -10.37 -18.99
C SER A 128 7.01 -9.15 -19.78
N GLN A 129 5.70 -8.84 -19.72
CA GLN A 129 5.07 -7.71 -20.40
C GLN A 129 5.16 -6.39 -19.61
N LEU A 130 5.90 -6.36 -18.48
CA LEU A 130 5.99 -5.19 -17.59
C LEU A 130 6.42 -3.91 -18.32
N PHE A 131 7.26 -4.00 -19.36
CA PHE A 131 7.68 -2.84 -20.16
C PHE A 131 6.56 -2.31 -21.06
N ASP A 132 5.84 -3.21 -21.73
CA ASP A 132 4.74 -2.86 -22.64
C ASP A 132 3.58 -2.23 -21.87
N LEU A 133 3.22 -2.83 -20.71
CA LEU A 133 2.18 -2.36 -19.80
C LEU A 133 2.53 -1.03 -19.11
N ASP A 134 3.82 -0.73 -18.91
CA ASP A 134 4.28 0.56 -18.37
C ASP A 134 4.22 1.67 -19.43
N ASN A 135 4.65 1.37 -20.66
CA ASN A 135 4.64 2.32 -21.76
C ASN A 135 3.21 2.65 -22.25
N ASP A 136 2.34 1.64 -22.37
CA ASP A 136 0.94 1.88 -22.74
C ASP A 136 0.21 2.68 -21.65
N LEU A 137 0.42 2.38 -20.37
CA LEU A 137 -0.23 3.13 -19.29
C LEU A 137 0.24 4.60 -19.23
N ASP A 138 1.47 4.95 -19.60
CA ASP A 138 1.88 6.36 -19.74
C ASP A 138 1.15 7.07 -20.89
N ALA A 139 0.95 6.37 -22.01
CA ALA A 139 0.24 6.88 -23.19
C ALA A 139 -1.28 7.03 -22.93
N SER A 140 -1.87 6.06 -22.24
CA SER A 140 -3.30 6.00 -21.92
C SER A 140 -3.70 6.92 -20.75
N THR A 141 -2.76 7.31 -19.87
CA THR A 141 -3.06 8.22 -18.74
C THR A 141 -3.07 9.70 -19.15
N LEU A 142 -4.13 10.14 -19.82
CA LEU A 142 -4.31 11.52 -20.31
C LEU A 142 -4.17 12.61 -19.21
N CYS A 143 -4.58 12.30 -17.97
CA CYS A 143 -4.49 13.25 -16.86
C CYS A 143 -3.04 13.33 -16.35
N THR A 144 -2.31 14.38 -16.75
CA THR A 144 -0.90 14.64 -16.37
C THR A 144 -0.63 14.52 -14.87
N VAL A 145 -1.59 14.93 -14.05
CA VAL A 145 -1.57 14.86 -12.59
C VAL A 145 -1.61 13.40 -12.11
N ALA A 146 -2.57 12.60 -12.59
CA ALA A 146 -2.67 11.17 -12.29
C ALA A 146 -1.43 10.41 -12.78
N ARG A 147 -0.93 10.76 -13.97
CA ARG A 147 0.27 10.17 -14.57
C ARG A 147 1.50 10.39 -13.67
N ARG A 148 1.72 11.64 -13.24
CA ARG A 148 2.77 12.03 -12.29
C ARG A 148 2.64 11.32 -10.93
N ALA A 149 1.42 11.21 -10.39
CA ALA A 149 1.18 10.49 -9.13
C ALA A 149 1.51 8.99 -9.26
N SER A 150 1.06 8.34 -10.34
CA SER A 150 1.32 6.93 -10.65
C SER A 150 2.81 6.64 -10.84
N ILE A 151 3.53 7.50 -11.56
CA ILE A 151 4.99 7.43 -11.74
C ILE A 151 5.74 7.59 -10.41
N ASN A 152 5.36 8.58 -9.60
CA ASN A 152 6.00 8.80 -8.30
C ASN A 152 5.81 7.59 -7.36
N GLN A 153 4.59 7.04 -7.29
CA GLN A 153 4.26 5.89 -6.45
C GLN A 153 4.95 4.61 -6.94
N GLY A 154 5.01 4.36 -8.25
CA GLY A 154 5.70 3.20 -8.81
C GLY A 154 7.24 3.28 -8.68
N ARG A 155 7.84 4.45 -8.89
CA ARG A 155 9.28 4.67 -8.61
C ARG A 155 9.61 4.48 -7.13
N ALA A 156 8.76 4.96 -6.22
CA ALA A 156 8.91 4.71 -4.78
C ALA A 156 8.77 3.22 -4.43
N LEU A 157 7.76 2.55 -4.98
CA LEU A 157 7.53 1.11 -4.81
C LEU A 157 8.73 0.27 -5.28
N MET A 158 9.29 0.60 -6.45
CA MET A 158 10.50 -0.05 -6.96
C MET A 158 11.70 0.20 -6.04
N GLY A 159 11.80 1.42 -5.47
CA GLY A 159 12.78 1.75 -4.44
C GLY A 159 12.66 0.91 -3.16
N VAL A 160 11.44 0.53 -2.76
CA VAL A 160 11.18 -0.39 -1.64
C VAL A 160 11.53 -1.83 -2.02
N TRP A 161 11.13 -2.29 -3.22
CA TRP A 161 11.44 -3.62 -3.73
C TRP A 161 12.95 -3.93 -3.66
N GLU A 162 13.78 -3.03 -4.18
CA GLU A 162 15.24 -3.15 -4.19
C GLU A 162 15.87 -3.19 -2.78
N ARG A 163 15.25 -2.53 -1.80
CA ARG A 163 15.83 -2.34 -0.46
C ARG A 163 15.34 -3.36 0.59
N ALA A 164 14.14 -3.92 0.41
CA ALA A 164 13.48 -4.74 1.43
C ALA A 164 13.04 -6.13 0.94
N PHE A 165 12.63 -6.28 -0.33
CA PHE A 165 11.96 -7.50 -0.80
C PHE A 165 12.82 -8.39 -1.70
N ALA A 166 13.66 -7.81 -2.57
CA ALA A 166 14.39 -8.56 -3.59
C ALA A 166 15.35 -9.62 -3.02
N SER A 167 16.05 -9.32 -1.93
CA SER A 167 16.95 -10.25 -1.23
C SER A 167 16.18 -11.40 -0.57
N THR A 168 15.07 -11.10 0.09
CA THR A 168 14.17 -12.06 0.76
C THR A 168 13.57 -13.07 -0.23
N CYS A 169 13.15 -12.59 -1.41
CA CYS A 169 12.69 -13.45 -2.51
C CYS A 169 13.84 -14.33 -3.03
N SER A 170 15.02 -13.75 -3.27
CA SER A 170 16.19 -14.48 -3.77
C SER A 170 16.62 -15.63 -2.84
N ASN A 171 16.61 -15.40 -1.52
CA ASN A 171 16.95 -16.42 -0.52
C ASN A 171 15.92 -17.55 -0.44
N SER A 172 14.64 -17.26 -0.73
CA SER A 172 13.56 -18.24 -0.68
C SER A 172 13.64 -19.27 -1.82
N SER A 173 14.24 -18.89 -2.96
CA SER A 173 14.47 -19.75 -4.14
C SER A 173 15.37 -20.98 -3.88
N SER A 174 15.97 -21.09 -2.70
CA SER A 174 16.75 -22.25 -2.26
C SER A 174 15.89 -23.40 -1.70
N THR A 175 14.58 -23.19 -1.52
CA THR A 175 13.63 -24.26 -1.16
C THR A 175 12.68 -24.58 -2.31
N ASN A 176 12.32 -25.85 -2.45
CA ASN A 176 11.76 -26.46 -3.68
C ASN A 176 10.30 -26.07 -4.04
N THR A 177 9.82 -24.90 -3.61
CA THR A 177 8.39 -24.51 -3.69
C THR A 177 8.15 -23.18 -4.42
N THR A 178 9.15 -22.64 -5.10
CA THR A 178 9.04 -21.37 -5.84
C THR A 178 8.24 -21.56 -7.14
N THR A 179 7.25 -20.71 -7.39
CA THR A 179 6.45 -20.75 -8.63
C THR A 179 7.19 -20.10 -9.80
N THR A 180 6.99 -20.61 -11.02
CA THR A 180 7.57 -20.04 -12.25
C THR A 180 7.27 -18.54 -12.40
N THR A 181 6.05 -18.12 -12.02
CA THR A 181 5.62 -16.72 -12.04
C THR A 181 6.40 -15.84 -11.07
N SER A 182 6.70 -16.30 -9.85
CA SER A 182 7.50 -15.55 -8.87
C SER A 182 8.94 -15.33 -9.34
N THR A 183 9.56 -16.37 -9.93
CA THR A 183 10.90 -16.26 -10.56
C THR A 183 10.88 -15.32 -11.76
N SER A 184 9.90 -15.44 -12.65
CA SER A 184 9.73 -14.56 -13.82
C SER A 184 9.52 -13.09 -13.42
N ALA A 185 8.71 -12.85 -12.40
CA ALA A 185 8.49 -11.52 -11.83
C ALA A 185 9.76 -10.91 -11.26
N SER A 186 10.51 -11.66 -10.46
CA SER A 186 11.79 -11.22 -9.88
C SER A 186 12.82 -10.87 -10.96
N GLN A 187 12.90 -11.67 -12.04
CA GLN A 187 13.76 -11.39 -13.19
C GLN A 187 13.30 -10.15 -13.99
N SER A 188 12.00 -9.97 -14.17
CA SER A 188 11.43 -8.82 -14.90
C SER A 188 11.67 -7.51 -14.15
N LEU A 189 11.45 -7.50 -12.82
CA LEU A 189 11.78 -6.36 -11.95
C LEU A 189 13.28 -6.04 -11.97
N HIS A 190 14.16 -7.05 -11.99
CA HIS A 190 15.61 -6.82 -12.13
C HIS A 190 15.96 -6.15 -13.47
N LYS A 191 15.41 -6.62 -14.60
CA LYS A 191 15.60 -5.98 -15.91
C LYS A 191 15.07 -4.53 -15.92
N PHE A 192 13.90 -4.32 -15.34
CA PHE A 192 13.25 -3.00 -15.24
C PHE A 192 14.06 -2.02 -14.37
N SER A 193 14.65 -2.49 -13.27
CA SER A 193 15.60 -1.73 -12.44
C SER A 193 16.78 -1.19 -13.25
N LEU A 194 17.40 -2.03 -14.09
CA LEU A 194 18.55 -1.65 -14.92
C LEU A 194 18.14 -0.64 -16.01
N ALA A 195 16.96 -0.81 -16.61
CA ALA A 195 16.43 0.14 -17.58
C ALA A 195 16.13 1.52 -16.94
N LEU A 196 15.52 1.56 -15.76
CA LEU A 196 15.27 2.81 -14.99
C LEU A 196 16.55 3.55 -14.58
N LYS A 197 17.69 2.85 -14.52
CA LYS A 197 19.01 3.39 -14.13
C LYS A 197 19.92 3.66 -15.34
N SER A 198 19.48 3.29 -16.54
CA SER A 198 20.21 3.58 -17.77
C SER A 198 20.15 5.09 -18.06
N PRO A 199 21.24 5.72 -18.56
CA PRO A 199 21.20 7.12 -18.96
C PRO A 199 20.19 7.30 -20.11
N PRO A 200 19.52 8.47 -20.21
CA PRO A 200 18.67 8.76 -21.36
C PRO A 200 19.51 8.70 -22.65
N PRO A 201 18.93 8.29 -23.79
CA PRO A 201 19.62 8.31 -25.06
C PRO A 201 20.12 9.73 -25.38
N PRO A 202 21.29 9.89 -26.02
CA PRO A 202 21.84 11.21 -26.28
C PRO A 202 20.90 12.01 -27.18
N ASN A 203 20.47 13.17 -26.68
CA ASN A 203 19.68 14.14 -27.45
C ASN A 203 20.50 14.65 -28.64
N HIS A 204 20.40 13.99 -29.79
CA HIS A 204 20.97 14.49 -31.04
C HIS A 204 20.06 15.59 -31.62
N PRO A 205 20.53 16.85 -31.71
CA PRO A 205 19.84 17.87 -32.51
C PRO A 205 20.05 17.57 -34.00
N SER A 206 19.22 16.70 -34.55
CA SER A 206 19.34 16.22 -35.94
C SER A 206 18.90 17.28 -36.95
N SER A 207 19.82 18.14 -37.37
CA SER A 207 19.67 19.06 -38.50
C SER A 207 19.83 18.37 -39.89
N LEU A 208 19.42 17.10 -39.99
CA LEU A 208 19.54 16.25 -41.17
C LEU A 208 18.25 15.45 -41.40
N PRO A 209 17.91 15.11 -42.66
CA PRO A 209 16.62 14.51 -43.00
C PRO A 209 16.41 13.12 -42.41
N GLU A 210 15.15 12.87 -42.05
CA GLU A 210 14.65 11.73 -41.27
C GLU A 210 14.69 10.41 -42.06
N LEU A 211 15.74 9.62 -41.85
CA LEU A 211 15.97 8.34 -42.53
C LEU A 211 16.48 7.21 -41.61
N VAL A 212 16.57 7.48 -40.31
CA VAL A 212 16.85 6.49 -39.25
C VAL A 212 15.71 6.61 -38.24
N PRO A 213 14.95 5.54 -37.94
CA PRO A 213 13.89 5.61 -36.93
C PRO A 213 14.51 5.91 -35.54
N PRO A 214 13.80 6.65 -34.68
CA PRO A 214 14.28 6.92 -33.31
C PRO A 214 14.51 5.62 -32.54
N PRO A 215 15.41 5.61 -31.53
CA PRO A 215 15.70 4.42 -30.74
C PRO A 215 14.41 3.84 -30.15
N THR A 216 14.11 2.59 -30.53
CA THR A 216 12.77 1.98 -30.40
C THR A 216 12.36 1.59 -28.97
N THR A 217 13.13 2.00 -27.97
CA THR A 217 12.85 1.77 -26.55
C THR A 217 12.85 3.10 -25.81
N THR A 218 11.66 3.64 -25.57
CA THR A 218 11.42 4.66 -24.54
C THR A 218 11.90 4.15 -23.19
N PRO A 219 12.57 4.98 -22.35
CA PRO A 219 12.94 4.57 -21.01
C PRO A 219 11.65 4.38 -20.16
N PRO A 220 11.56 3.31 -19.34
CA PRO A 220 10.35 3.05 -18.56
C PRO A 220 10.06 4.19 -17.57
N GLN A 221 8.76 4.45 -17.40
CA GLN A 221 8.24 5.50 -16.53
C GLN A 221 8.04 5.03 -15.09
N ALA A 222 7.88 3.72 -14.87
CA ALA A 222 7.62 3.09 -13.58
C ALA A 222 6.28 3.53 -12.96
N HIS A 223 5.20 3.24 -13.68
CA HIS A 223 3.82 3.34 -13.21
C HIS A 223 3.51 2.36 -12.08
N PHE A 224 2.64 2.80 -11.17
CA PHE A 224 2.34 2.07 -9.95
C PHE A 224 1.63 0.73 -10.19
N ALA A 225 0.62 0.68 -11.07
CA ALA A 225 -0.23 -0.51 -11.23
C ALA A 225 0.49 -1.74 -11.82
N PRO A 226 1.26 -1.64 -12.94
CA PRO A 226 2.04 -2.77 -13.45
C PRO A 226 3.08 -3.25 -12.45
N LEU A 227 3.84 -2.34 -11.83
CA LEU A 227 4.86 -2.68 -10.84
C LEU A 227 4.27 -3.35 -9.60
N PHE A 228 3.11 -2.88 -9.11
CA PHE A 228 2.44 -3.48 -7.96
C PHE A 228 1.96 -4.90 -8.27
N GLY A 229 1.40 -5.13 -9.47
CA GLY A 229 1.04 -6.47 -9.96
C GLY A 229 2.24 -7.42 -9.98
N THR A 230 3.33 -7.02 -10.62
CA THR A 230 4.55 -7.83 -10.72
C THR A 230 5.22 -8.07 -9.37
N ILE A 231 5.29 -7.06 -8.48
CA ILE A 231 5.86 -7.23 -7.12
C ILE A 231 5.02 -8.20 -6.29
N CYS A 232 3.69 -8.15 -6.40
CA CYS A 232 2.82 -9.12 -5.73
C CYS A 232 2.98 -10.54 -6.28
N ALA A 233 3.23 -10.70 -7.59
CA ALA A 233 3.56 -11.99 -8.19
C ALA A 233 4.92 -12.52 -7.72
N ALA A 234 5.95 -11.67 -7.64
CA ALA A 234 7.25 -12.01 -7.08
C ALA A 234 7.13 -12.48 -5.62
N LEU A 235 6.34 -11.76 -4.81
CA LEU A 235 6.04 -12.08 -3.41
C LEU A 235 5.04 -13.25 -3.21
N SER A 236 4.64 -13.93 -4.29
CA SER A 236 3.72 -15.08 -4.30
C SER A 236 2.36 -14.80 -3.64
N LEU A 237 1.82 -13.59 -3.82
CA LEU A 237 0.43 -13.25 -3.47
C LEU A 237 -0.53 -13.74 -4.55
N SER A 238 -1.76 -14.11 -4.16
CA SER A 238 -2.77 -14.54 -5.12
C SER A 238 -3.29 -13.39 -6.00
N ARG A 239 -3.80 -13.68 -7.20
CA ARG A 239 -4.46 -12.71 -8.11
C ARG A 239 -5.52 -11.89 -7.38
N HIS A 240 -6.41 -12.56 -6.64
CA HIS A 240 -7.48 -11.93 -5.88
C HIS A 240 -6.95 -11.06 -4.73
N SER A 241 -6.01 -11.58 -3.93
CA SER A 241 -5.39 -10.81 -2.84
C SER A 241 -4.70 -9.55 -3.34
N THR A 242 -4.03 -9.64 -4.50
CA THR A 242 -3.32 -8.54 -5.18
C THR A 242 -4.30 -7.46 -5.68
N ALA A 243 -5.44 -7.85 -6.24
CA ALA A 243 -6.48 -6.92 -6.65
C ALA A 243 -7.14 -6.23 -5.45
N TYR A 244 -7.49 -7.01 -4.42
CA TYR A 244 -8.17 -6.53 -3.22
C TYR A 244 -7.31 -5.52 -2.44
N ILE A 245 -6.03 -5.82 -2.22
CA ILE A 245 -5.13 -4.94 -1.46
C ILE A 245 -4.84 -3.63 -2.19
N PHE A 246 -4.74 -3.65 -3.53
CA PHE A 246 -4.54 -2.45 -4.35
C PHE A 246 -5.71 -1.47 -4.20
N LEU A 247 -6.95 -1.96 -4.37
CA LEU A 247 -8.16 -1.15 -4.18
C LEU A 247 -8.37 -0.73 -2.72
N LEU A 248 -8.06 -1.59 -1.75
CA LEU A 248 -8.13 -1.25 -0.32
C LEU A 248 -7.13 -0.15 0.05
N ASN A 249 -5.91 -0.17 -0.50
CA ASN A 249 -4.90 0.85 -0.24
C ASN A 249 -5.30 2.21 -0.83
N HIS A 250 -5.94 2.22 -1.99
CA HIS A 250 -6.56 3.42 -2.55
C HIS A 250 -7.66 3.97 -1.62
N ALA A 251 -8.58 3.10 -1.15
CA ALA A 251 -9.61 3.50 -0.20
C ALA A 251 -9.01 4.11 1.09
N LYS A 252 -7.96 3.49 1.67
CA LYS A 252 -7.23 4.05 2.82
C LYS A 252 -6.64 5.44 2.53
N ALA A 253 -6.06 5.66 1.35
CA ALA A 253 -5.47 6.95 0.98
C ALA A 253 -6.55 8.04 0.86
N VAL A 254 -7.65 7.76 0.14
CA VAL A 254 -8.79 8.66 -0.01
C VAL A 254 -9.47 8.96 1.34
N LEU A 255 -9.63 7.96 2.20
CA LEU A 255 -10.16 8.15 3.56
C LEU A 255 -9.20 8.92 4.47
N SER A 256 -7.88 8.72 4.35
CA SER A 256 -6.89 9.53 5.06
C SER A 256 -6.95 11.00 4.64
N ALA A 257 -7.10 11.27 3.33
CA ALA A 257 -7.36 12.61 2.82
C ALA A 257 -8.66 13.21 3.37
N ALA A 258 -9.73 12.42 3.47
CA ALA A 258 -11.02 12.86 4.02
C ALA A 258 -10.96 13.24 5.51
N VAL A 259 -10.18 12.52 6.32
CA VAL A 259 -9.93 12.88 7.73
C VAL A 259 -9.18 14.21 7.84
N ARG A 260 -8.14 14.42 7.02
CA ARG A 260 -7.34 15.65 7.01
C ARG A 260 -8.09 16.85 6.45
N ALA A 261 -9.03 16.63 5.53
CA ALA A 261 -9.97 17.61 5.02
C ALA A 261 -11.18 17.85 5.95
N SER A 262 -11.17 17.29 7.18
CA SER A 262 -12.21 17.46 8.20
C SER A 262 -13.62 17.07 7.74
N ILE A 263 -13.73 16.10 6.82
CA ILE A 263 -15.02 15.55 6.35
C ILE A 263 -15.58 14.58 7.38
N LEU A 264 -14.71 13.74 7.95
CA LEU A 264 -15.08 12.62 8.83
C LEU A 264 -13.98 12.36 9.87
N GLY A 265 -14.36 11.94 11.07
CA GLY A 265 -13.46 11.67 12.19
C GLY A 265 -12.71 10.33 12.08
N PRO A 266 -11.67 10.10 12.89
CA PRO A 266 -10.85 8.89 12.83
C PRO A 266 -11.64 7.60 13.09
N TYR A 267 -12.67 7.64 13.96
CA TYR A 267 -13.56 6.50 14.18
C TYR A 267 -14.51 6.24 13.01
N GLN A 268 -14.97 7.28 12.31
CA GLN A 268 -15.79 7.13 11.10
C GLN A 268 -14.97 6.53 9.94
N ASN A 269 -13.70 6.94 9.79
CA ASN A 269 -12.75 6.29 8.87
C ASN A 269 -12.66 4.78 9.14
N GLN A 270 -12.38 4.38 10.38
CA GLN A 270 -12.26 2.96 10.73
C GLN A 270 -13.59 2.20 10.57
N ALA A 271 -14.73 2.84 10.84
CA ALA A 271 -16.04 2.25 10.58
C ALA A 271 -16.29 2.00 9.07
N ILE A 272 -15.87 2.92 8.19
CA ILE A 272 -15.96 2.73 6.73
C ILE A 272 -15.00 1.63 6.27
N LEU A 273 -13.75 1.61 6.76
CA LEU A 273 -12.76 0.57 6.45
C LEU A 273 -13.21 -0.84 6.89
N ALA A 274 -13.88 -0.95 8.03
CA ALA A 274 -14.46 -2.20 8.52
C ALA A 274 -15.80 -2.57 7.86
N SER A 275 -16.41 -1.67 7.09
CA SER A 275 -17.78 -1.86 6.59
C SER A 275 -17.87 -2.93 5.49
N GLY A 276 -18.93 -3.75 5.56
CA GLY A 276 -19.32 -4.64 4.46
C GLY A 276 -19.67 -3.89 3.17
N LYS A 277 -20.01 -2.59 3.26
CA LYS A 277 -20.26 -1.71 2.11
C LYS A 277 -18.99 -1.55 1.27
N LEU A 278 -17.87 -1.16 1.91
CA LEU A 278 -16.58 -1.03 1.24
C LEU A 278 -16.07 -2.37 0.68
N GLN A 279 -16.24 -3.46 1.44
CA GLN A 279 -15.89 -4.80 0.97
C GLN A 279 -16.67 -5.18 -0.29
N ASN A 280 -17.99 -4.90 -0.33
CA ASN A 280 -18.84 -5.15 -1.50
C ASN A 280 -18.47 -4.28 -2.71
N TRP A 281 -18.09 -3.01 -2.50
CA TRP A 281 -17.58 -2.14 -3.55
C TRP A 281 -16.28 -2.68 -4.16
N ILE A 282 -15.30 -3.04 -3.32
CA ILE A 282 -14.04 -3.62 -3.78
C ILE A 282 -14.29 -4.94 -4.53
N GLN A 283 -15.14 -5.82 -4.01
CA GLN A 283 -15.48 -7.09 -4.65
C GLN A 283 -16.09 -6.90 -6.04
N LYS A 284 -17.10 -6.03 -6.18
CA LYS A 284 -17.71 -5.68 -7.49
C LYS A 284 -16.70 -5.09 -8.47
N CYS A 285 -15.78 -4.26 -7.98
CA CYS A 285 -14.70 -3.69 -8.79
C CYS A 285 -13.75 -4.76 -9.33
N ILE A 286 -13.50 -5.83 -8.58
CA ILE A 286 -12.69 -6.98 -9.03
C ILE A 286 -13.49 -7.81 -10.05
N GLU A 287 -14.72 -8.20 -9.72
CA GLU A 287 -15.61 -9.00 -10.58
C GLU A 287 -15.85 -8.34 -11.95
N GLY A 288 -16.18 -7.04 -11.96
CA GLY A 288 -16.44 -6.25 -13.18
C GLY A 288 -15.20 -5.97 -14.06
N ASN A 289 -14.02 -6.44 -13.64
CA ASN A 289 -12.76 -6.32 -14.38
C ASN A 289 -12.00 -7.66 -14.53
N GLU A 290 -12.51 -8.77 -13.98
CA GLU A 290 -11.76 -10.04 -13.93
C GLU A 290 -11.41 -10.60 -15.32
N ALA A 291 -12.32 -10.44 -16.27
CA ALA A 291 -12.19 -10.87 -17.67
C ALA A 291 -11.83 -9.72 -18.65
N ARG A 292 -11.49 -8.53 -18.14
CA ARG A 292 -11.13 -7.37 -18.96
C ARG A 292 -9.66 -7.43 -19.34
N SER A 293 -9.33 -7.31 -20.62
CA SER A 293 -7.92 -7.19 -21.02
C SER A 293 -7.36 -5.81 -20.68
N TRP A 294 -6.04 -5.67 -20.71
CA TRP A 294 -5.38 -4.38 -20.52
C TRP A 294 -5.63 -3.43 -21.71
N GLU A 295 -5.79 -3.95 -22.93
CA GLU A 295 -6.19 -3.15 -24.10
C GLU A 295 -7.64 -2.60 -23.98
N ASP A 296 -8.49 -3.19 -23.13
CA ASP A 296 -9.87 -2.76 -22.85
C ASP A 296 -9.98 -1.78 -21.67
N ALA A 297 -8.85 -1.43 -21.02
CA ALA A 297 -8.81 -0.50 -19.89
C ALA A 297 -9.21 0.92 -20.33
N ARG A 298 -10.02 1.59 -19.51
CA ARG A 298 -10.68 2.84 -19.90
C ARG A 298 -11.23 3.61 -18.71
N THR A 299 -11.27 4.93 -18.81
CA THR A 299 -11.93 5.80 -17.83
C THR A 299 -13.45 5.63 -17.90
N GLU A 300 -14.03 4.82 -17.01
CA GLU A 300 -15.50 4.69 -16.88
C GLU A 300 -16.13 5.81 -16.04
N VAL A 301 -15.33 6.62 -15.32
CA VAL A 301 -15.83 7.74 -14.52
C VAL A 301 -15.09 9.06 -14.85
N PRO A 302 -15.29 9.68 -16.04
CA PRO A 302 -14.50 10.81 -16.52
C PRO A 302 -14.45 12.05 -15.60
N VAL A 303 -15.43 12.20 -14.71
CA VAL A 303 -15.43 13.28 -13.72
C VAL A 303 -14.30 13.15 -12.68
N MET A 304 -13.81 11.93 -12.42
CA MET A 304 -12.67 11.70 -11.52
C MET A 304 -11.37 12.25 -12.10
N ASP A 305 -11.11 12.00 -13.38
CA ASP A 305 -9.94 12.52 -14.09
C ASP A 305 -9.98 14.06 -14.18
N LEU A 306 -11.20 14.63 -14.30
CA LEU A 306 -11.44 16.07 -14.20
C LEU A 306 -11.15 16.62 -12.79
N TRP A 307 -11.58 15.95 -11.71
CA TRP A 307 -11.25 16.39 -10.35
C TRP A 307 -9.76 16.29 -10.04
N MET A 308 -9.09 15.24 -10.54
CA MET A 308 -7.64 15.11 -10.46
C MET A 308 -6.94 16.26 -11.20
N GLY A 309 -7.24 16.47 -12.49
CA GLY A 309 -6.60 17.53 -13.29
C GLY A 309 -6.86 18.94 -12.76
N ARG A 310 -8.06 19.20 -12.22
CA ARG A 310 -8.42 20.49 -11.61
C ARG A 310 -7.68 20.81 -10.32
N HIS A 311 -6.93 19.87 -9.71
CA HIS A 311 -6.15 20.15 -8.50
C HIS A 311 -5.09 21.24 -8.74
N GLU A 312 -4.51 21.32 -9.93
CA GLU A 312 -3.52 22.35 -10.27
C GLU A 312 -4.11 23.77 -10.34
N LEU A 313 -5.44 23.90 -10.32
CA LEU A 313 -6.17 25.18 -10.28
C LEU A 313 -6.52 25.64 -8.84
N LEU A 314 -6.15 24.87 -7.80
CA LEU A 314 -6.44 25.22 -6.42
C LEU A 314 -5.44 26.24 -5.86
N TYR A 315 -5.96 27.39 -5.43
CA TYR A 315 -5.18 28.51 -4.87
C TYR A 315 -4.37 28.13 -3.61
N SER A 316 -4.96 27.30 -2.76
CA SER A 316 -4.28 26.64 -1.63
C SER A 316 -4.46 25.14 -1.77
N ARG A 317 -3.43 24.37 -1.39
CA ARG A 317 -3.39 22.91 -1.54
C ARG A 317 -2.77 22.29 -0.30
N ILE A 318 -3.43 21.28 0.26
CA ILE A 318 -2.88 20.43 1.33
C ILE A 318 -2.37 19.08 0.81
N PHE A 319 -2.63 18.74 -0.45
CA PHE A 319 -2.20 17.51 -1.11
C PHE A 319 -1.44 17.79 -2.42
N ASN A 320 -0.88 16.73 -3.01
CA ASN A 320 -0.31 16.71 -4.37
C ASN A 320 -1.26 16.03 -5.40
N SER A 321 -2.53 15.82 -4.98
CA SER A 321 -3.64 15.05 -5.59
C SER A 321 -3.33 13.64 -6.07
#